data_AF-A0AAE1V4M1-F1
#
_entry.id   AF-A0AAE1V4M1-F1
#
_cell.length_a   1.000
_cell.length_b   1.000
_cell.length_c   1.000
_cell.angle_alpha   90.00
_cell.angle_beta   90.00
_cell.angle_gamma   90.00
#
_symmetry.space_group_name_H-M   'P 1'
#
loop_
_entity.id
_entity.type
_entity.pdbx_description
1 polymer ?
#
loop_
_entity_poly.entity_id
_entity_poly.type
_entity_poly.pdbx_seq_one_letter_code
_entity_poly.pdbx_strand_id
1 'polypeptide(L)'
;MYCCYDGLVLLGVVDRFDEQLLLWNPSIRESLVLPHPKFTLSESTFGLGFDATSDDYKILKIHPNDRLFPKPSSVILALKSGSWRRNCNPPNGSSIPLRDSSHLLHPLVFVHGAFHWVGFGQYYRLVSFSISNEV
;
A
#
# COMPACT_ATOMS: atom_id res chain seq x y z
N MET A 1 -10.34 -7.53 -2.71
CA MET A 1 -9.91 -7.02 -1.39
C MET A 1 -8.40 -6.88 -1.41
N TYR A 2 -7.84 -5.74 -0.99
CA TYR A 2 -6.40 -5.51 -1.04
C TYR A 2 -5.69 -5.88 0.26
N CYS A 3 -6.16 -5.38 1.41
CA CYS A 3 -5.61 -5.69 2.72
C CYS A 3 -6.64 -5.39 3.82
N CYS A 4 -6.32 -5.76 5.07
CA CYS A 4 -7.11 -5.41 6.25
C CYS A 4 -6.20 -5.17 7.44
N TYR A 5 -6.63 -4.32 8.37
CA TYR A 5 -5.92 -4.02 9.61
C TYR A 5 -6.90 -3.42 10.62
N ASP A 6 -6.86 -3.87 11.87
CA ASP A 6 -7.68 -3.35 12.97
C ASP A 6 -9.19 -3.24 12.66
N GLY A 7 -9.75 -4.29 12.05
CA GLY A 7 -11.17 -4.34 11.65
C GLY A 7 -11.53 -3.49 10.42
N LEU A 8 -10.60 -2.71 9.87
CA LEU A 8 -10.78 -1.98 8.62
C LEU A 8 -10.34 -2.82 7.42
N VAL A 9 -11.07 -2.67 6.31
CA VAL A 9 -10.83 -3.40 5.07
C VAL A 9 -10.59 -2.41 3.93
N LEU A 10 -9.48 -2.59 3.20
CA LEU A 10 -9.19 -1.84 1.99
C LEU A 10 -9.69 -2.61 0.76
N LEU A 11 -10.57 -1.99 0.00
CA LEU A 11 -11.19 -2.56 -1.19
C LEU A 11 -10.80 -1.73 -2.43
N GLY A 12 -10.62 -2.43 -3.54
CA GLY A 12 -10.54 -1.84 -4.87
C GLY A 12 -11.83 -2.06 -5.61
N VAL A 13 -12.37 -1.01 -6.20
CA VAL A 13 -13.49 -1.07 -7.13
C VAL A 13 -12.98 -0.62 -8.49
N VAL A 14 -13.09 -1.51 -9.47
CA VAL A 14 -12.65 -1.25 -10.84
C VAL A 14 -13.86 -1.28 -11.74
N ASP A 15 -14.14 -0.15 -12.38
CA ASP A 15 -15.07 -0.04 -13.51
C ASP A 15 -14.28 0.11 -14.82
N ARG A 16 -14.95 0.03 -15.98
CA ARG A 16 -14.34 0.11 -17.31
C ARG A 16 -13.50 1.37 -17.54
N PHE A 17 -13.74 2.44 -16.79
CA PHE A 17 -13.09 3.74 -16.98
C PHE A 17 -12.46 4.30 -15.70
N ASP A 18 -12.65 3.65 -14.55
CA ASP A 18 -12.25 4.22 -13.27
C ASP A 18 -11.83 3.15 -12.26
N GLU A 19 -10.88 3.52 -11.41
CA GLU A 19 -10.29 2.68 -10.37
C GLU A 19 -10.36 3.42 -9.04
N GLN A 20 -11.22 2.96 -8.12
CA GLN A 20 -11.43 3.61 -6.83
C GLN A 20 -10.97 2.72 -5.67
N LEU A 21 -10.50 3.38 -4.61
CA LEU A 21 -10.19 2.75 -3.34
C LEU A 21 -11.26 3.11 -2.31
N LEU A 22 -11.73 2.10 -1.61
CA LEU A 22 -12.69 2.23 -0.51
C LEU A 22 -12.06 1.68 0.77
N LEU A 23 -12.14 2.46 1.85
CA LEU A 23 -11.90 1.96 3.19
C LEU A 23 -13.25 1.63 3.83
N TRP A 24 -13.46 0.38 4.21
CA TRP A 24 -14.71 -0.08 4.80
C TRP A 24 -14.50 -0.50 6.26
N ASN A 25 -15.37 -0.03 7.15
CA ASN A 25 -15.51 -0.54 8.50
C ASN A 25 -16.79 -1.40 8.57
N PRO A 26 -16.68 -2.74 8.49
CA PRO A 26 -17.84 -3.63 8.51
C PRO A 26 -18.65 -3.54 9.81
N SER A 27 -17.98 -3.26 10.94
CA SER A 27 -18.60 -3.26 12.27
C SER A 27 -19.62 -2.14 12.44
N ILE A 28 -19.40 -0.99 11.81
CA ILE A 28 -20.34 0.14 11.80
C ILE A 28 -21.05 0.32 10.45
N ARG A 29 -20.72 -0.53 9.46
CA ARG A 29 -21.28 -0.50 8.10
C ARG A 29 -21.02 0.79 7.33
N GLU A 30 -19.99 1.54 7.73
CA GLU A 30 -19.60 2.80 7.08
C GLU A 30 -18.42 2.57 6.14
N SER A 31 -18.40 3.29 5.03
CA SER A 31 -17.30 3.29 4.08
C SER A 31 -16.85 4.70 3.73
N LEU A 32 -15.57 4.82 3.38
CA LEU A 32 -14.94 6.05 2.96
C LEU A 32 -14.33 5.84 1.58
N VAL A 33 -14.73 6.67 0.61
CA VAL A 33 -14.05 6.77 -0.68
C VAL A 33 -12.73 7.50 -0.48
N LEU A 34 -11.65 6.84 -0.83
CA LEU A 34 -10.31 7.39 -0.68
C LEU A 34 -9.95 8.28 -1.87
N PRO A 35 -9.08 9.29 -1.66
CA PRO A 35 -8.58 10.13 -2.73
C PRO A 35 -8.03 9.28 -3.87
N HIS A 36 -8.39 9.64 -5.10
CA HIS A 36 -7.98 8.90 -6.27
C HIS A 36 -6.45 8.79 -6.30
N PRO A 37 -5.89 7.57 -6.41
CA PRO A 37 -4.45 7.40 -6.45
C PRO A 37 -3.91 8.12 -7.69
N LYS A 38 -2.80 8.84 -7.57
CA LYS A 38 -2.14 9.47 -8.73
C LYS A 38 -1.58 8.47 -9.76
N PHE A 39 -1.81 7.18 -9.56
CA PHE A 39 -1.23 6.06 -10.28
C PHE A 39 -2.25 4.92 -10.33
N THR A 40 -2.19 4.07 -11.36
CA THR A 40 -3.09 2.92 -11.54
C THR A 40 -3.05 1.96 -10.33
N LEU A 41 -4.22 1.48 -9.91
CA LEU A 41 -4.38 0.42 -8.91
C LEU A 41 -3.93 -0.94 -9.44
N SER A 42 -4.06 -1.16 -10.75
CA SER A 42 -3.52 -2.35 -11.40
C SER A 42 -2.05 -2.56 -11.04
N GLU A 43 -1.70 -3.82 -10.79
CA GLU A 43 -0.34 -4.24 -10.47
C GLU A 43 0.28 -3.63 -9.21
N SER A 44 -0.52 -3.11 -8.28
CA SER A 44 -0.02 -2.52 -7.03
C SER A 44 -0.33 -3.38 -5.80
N THR A 45 0.60 -3.38 -4.85
CA THR A 45 0.42 -3.98 -3.53
C THR A 45 0.05 -2.92 -2.51
N PHE A 46 -0.86 -3.23 -1.59
CA PHE A 46 -1.26 -2.33 -0.52
C PHE A 46 -1.02 -2.91 0.87
N GLY A 47 -0.71 -2.02 1.82
CA GLY A 47 -0.71 -2.26 3.25
C GLY A 47 -1.51 -1.19 3.96
N LEU A 48 -2.22 -1.58 5.02
CA LEU A 48 -2.92 -0.66 5.92
C LEU A 48 -2.28 -0.78 7.31
N GLY A 49 -2.03 0.35 7.96
CA GLY A 49 -1.43 0.39 9.28
C GLY A 49 -1.78 1.67 10.04
N PHE A 50 -1.67 1.62 11.36
CA PHE A 50 -1.88 2.79 12.22
C PHE A 50 -0.53 3.36 12.67
N ASP A 51 -0.29 4.63 12.37
CA ASP A 51 0.85 5.39 12.84
C ASP A 51 0.50 6.08 14.16
N ALA A 52 0.95 5.51 15.27
CA ALA A 52 0.74 6.08 16.59
C ALA A 52 1.40 7.45 16.79
N THR A 53 2.42 7.82 15.99
CA THR A 53 3.11 9.11 16.14
C THR A 53 2.29 10.27 15.58
N SER A 54 1.60 10.06 14.46
CA SER A 54 0.66 11.03 13.88
C SER A 54 -0.80 10.78 14.27
N ASP A 55 -1.06 9.73 15.05
CA ASP A 55 -2.39 9.25 15.39
C ASP A 55 -3.25 9.06 14.13
N ASP A 56 -2.69 8.45 13.08
CA ASP A 56 -3.36 8.37 11.78
C ASP A 56 -3.28 6.97 11.19
N TYR A 57 -4.34 6.57 10.50
CA TYR A 57 -4.27 5.39 9.64
C TYR A 57 -3.61 5.78 8.33
N LYS A 58 -2.70 4.94 7.85
CA LYS A 58 -1.98 5.16 6.62
C LYS A 58 -2.05 3.94 5.71
N ILE A 59 -2.10 4.20 4.42
CA ILE A 59 -2.11 3.18 3.39
C ILE A 59 -0.82 3.29 2.59
N LEU A 60 0.02 2.26 2.66
CA LEU A 60 1.21 2.13 1.83
C LEU A 60 0.81 1.42 0.54
N LYS A 61 1.12 2.04 -0.58
CA LYS A 61 1.03 1.44 -1.92
C LYS A 61 2.44 1.26 -2.46
N ILE A 62 2.78 0.05 -2.89
CA ILE A 62 4.02 -0.26 -3.60
C ILE A 62 3.68 -0.63 -5.04
N HIS A 63 4.32 0.06 -5.98
CA HIS A 63 4.17 -0.19 -7.40
C HIS A 63 5.47 -0.72 -8.02
N PRO A 64 5.43 -1.90 -8.68
CA PRO A 64 6.58 -2.60 -9.24
C PRO A 64 7.18 -1.94 -10.49
N ASN A 65 6.37 -1.37 -11.39
CA ASN A 65 6.85 -0.85 -12.68
C ASN A 65 5.88 0.18 -13.25
N ASP A 66 6.16 1.47 -13.06
CA ASP A 66 5.39 2.53 -13.71
C ASP A 66 6.05 2.85 -15.07
N ARG A 67 5.26 2.94 -16.14
CA ARG A 67 5.74 3.41 -17.45
C ARG A 67 6.36 4.81 -17.38
N LEU A 68 5.96 5.62 -16.39
CA LEU A 68 6.48 6.96 -16.14
C LEU A 68 7.73 6.98 -15.25
N PHE A 69 8.01 5.92 -14.49
CA PHE A 69 9.12 5.88 -13.55
C PHE A 69 9.88 4.54 -13.64
N PRO A 70 11.12 4.53 -14.16
CA PRO A 70 11.90 3.31 -14.37
C PRO A 70 12.39 2.62 -13.08
N LYS A 71 11.90 3.04 -11.90
CA LYS A 71 12.23 2.45 -10.59
C LYS A 71 10.94 2.18 -9.82
N PRO A 72 10.86 1.05 -9.08
CA PRO A 72 9.73 0.80 -8.19
C PRO A 72 9.55 1.94 -7.21
N SER A 73 8.30 2.39 -7.09
CA SER A 73 7.94 3.54 -6.28
C SER A 73 6.94 3.15 -5.20
N SER A 74 7.07 3.80 -4.06
CA SER A 74 6.14 3.67 -2.94
C SER A 74 5.47 5.00 -2.68
N VAL A 75 4.18 4.97 -2.38
CA VAL A 75 3.42 6.15 -1.98
C VAL A 75 2.59 5.82 -0.75
N ILE A 76 2.47 6.79 0.15
CA ILE A 76 1.69 6.66 1.37
C ILE A 76 0.52 7.64 1.29
N LEU A 77 -0.69 7.14 1.59
CA LEU A 77 -1.85 7.98 1.87
C LEU A 77 -1.99 8.09 3.39
N ALA A 78 -1.94 9.32 3.90
CA ALA A 78 -2.36 9.64 5.26
C ALA A 78 -3.86 9.98 5.26
N LEU A 79 -4.65 9.29 6.08
CA LEU A 79 -6.11 9.39 6.04
C LEU A 79 -6.61 10.72 6.59
N LYS A 80 -6.02 11.22 7.70
CA LYS A 80 -6.38 12.54 8.25
C LYS A 80 -6.20 13.67 7.26
N SER A 81 -5.13 13.66 6.47
CA SER A 81 -4.88 14.70 5.46
C SER A 81 -5.50 14.42 4.10
N GLY A 82 -5.98 13.20 3.86
CA GLY A 82 -6.54 12.77 2.58
C GLY A 82 -5.57 12.98 1.41
N SER A 83 -4.27 12.84 1.63
CA SER A 83 -3.26 13.21 0.62
C SER A 83 -2.20 12.13 0.42
N TRP A 84 -1.95 11.82 -0.85
CA TRP A 84 -0.89 10.90 -1.27
C TRP A 84 0.46 11.61 -1.27
N ARG A 85 1.38 11.12 -0.45
CA ARG A 85 2.79 11.54 -0.38
C ARG A 85 3.66 10.49 -1.06
N ARG A 86 4.66 10.96 -1.81
CA ARG A 86 5.59 10.08 -2.52
C ARG A 86 6.77 9.78 -1.63
N ASN A 87 7.02 8.50 -1.38
CA ASN A 87 8.24 8.05 -0.72
C ASN A 87 9.18 7.58 -1.81
N CYS A 88 10.08 8.48 -2.21
CA CYS A 88 11.15 8.16 -3.15
C CYS A 88 12.11 7.21 -2.44
N ASN A 89 12.04 5.93 -2.83
CA ASN A 89 12.91 4.81 -2.46
C ASN A 89 12.36 3.95 -1.30
N PRO A 90 11.95 2.69 -1.57
CA PRO A 90 11.89 1.71 -0.51
C PRO A 90 13.28 1.57 0.14
N PRO A 91 13.37 1.44 1.48
CA PRO A 91 14.63 1.19 2.16
C PRO A 91 15.19 -0.12 1.59
N ASN A 92 16.46 -0.06 1.17
CA ASN A 92 17.18 -1.16 0.56
C ASN A 92 16.70 -1.52 -0.84
N GLY A 93 16.94 -0.60 -1.77
CA GLY A 93 17.09 -0.80 -3.22
C GLY A 93 16.59 -2.15 -3.76
N SER A 94 15.53 -2.08 -4.58
CA SER A 94 15.10 -3.10 -5.56
C SER A 94 14.18 -4.23 -5.13
N SER A 95 13.80 -4.38 -3.85
CA SER A 95 12.94 -5.51 -3.45
C SER A 95 11.45 -5.20 -3.55
N ILE A 96 10.94 -5.28 -4.78
CA ILE A 96 9.51 -5.25 -5.09
C ILE A 96 8.80 -6.44 -4.40
N PRO A 97 7.58 -6.27 -3.88
CA PRO A 97 6.75 -7.37 -3.40
C PRO A 97 6.69 -8.53 -4.39
N LEU A 98 6.87 -9.74 -3.88
CA LEU A 98 6.70 -10.94 -4.67
C LEU A 98 5.34 -10.97 -5.34
N ARG A 99 5.35 -11.25 -6.65
CA ARG A 99 4.19 -11.73 -7.38
C ARG A 99 4.19 -13.25 -7.31
N ASP A 100 3.05 -13.84 -7.03
CA ASP A 100 2.91 -15.29 -7.20
C ASP A 100 2.83 -15.65 -8.71
N SER A 101 2.77 -16.96 -9.00
CA SER A 101 2.67 -17.49 -10.36
C SER A 101 1.39 -17.09 -11.10
N SER A 102 0.39 -16.57 -10.39
CA SER A 102 -0.85 -16.02 -10.95
C SER A 102 -0.82 -14.48 -11.09
N HIS A 103 0.36 -13.87 -10.89
CA HIS A 103 0.58 -12.43 -10.86
C HIS A 103 -0.20 -11.70 -9.76
N LEU A 104 -0.73 -12.43 -8.77
CA LEU A 104 -1.37 -11.81 -7.63
C LEU A 104 -0.30 -11.27 -6.68
N LEU A 105 -0.62 -10.09 -6.15
CA LEU A 105 0.22 -9.38 -5.20
C LEU A 105 -0.31 -9.64 -3.80
N HIS A 106 0.54 -10.17 -2.93
CA HIS A 106 0.17 -10.38 -1.53
C HIS A 106 0.08 -9.04 -0.79
N PRO A 107 -0.88 -8.87 0.14
CA PRO A 107 -0.96 -7.68 0.98
C PRO A 107 0.33 -7.46 1.77
N LEU A 108 0.70 -6.20 1.99
CA LEU A 108 1.72 -5.87 2.99
C LEU A 108 1.12 -6.04 4.37
N VAL A 109 1.88 -6.65 5.27
CA VAL A 109 1.45 -6.91 6.64
C VAL A 109 2.01 -5.82 7.54
N PHE A 110 1.16 -5.14 8.31
CA PHE A 110 1.61 -4.11 9.25
C PHE A 110 1.78 -4.68 10.65
N VAL A 111 3.02 -4.71 11.15
CA VAL A 111 3.40 -5.26 12.45
C VAL A 111 4.50 -4.41 13.07
N HIS A 112 4.33 -4.06 14.36
CA HIS A 112 5.29 -3.27 15.15
C HIS A 112 5.73 -1.96 14.47
N GLY A 113 4.78 -1.19 13.93
CA GLY A 113 5.08 0.12 13.32
C GLY A 113 5.71 0.05 11.93
N ALA A 114 5.76 -1.12 11.30
CA ALA A 114 6.33 -1.29 9.97
C ALA A 114 5.46 -2.15 9.07
N PHE A 115 5.49 -1.87 7.77
CA PHE A 115 4.94 -2.72 6.73
C PHE A 115 5.98 -3.76 6.32
N HIS A 116 5.58 -5.03 6.22
CA HIS A 116 6.44 -6.14 5.90
C HIS A 116 5.94 -6.86 4.65
N TRP A 117 6.87 -7.30 3.81
CA TRP A 117 6.57 -8.14 2.66
C TRP A 117 7.77 -9.00 2.29
N VAL A 118 7.52 -10.07 1.54
CA VAL A 118 8.59 -10.85 0.93
C VAL A 118 8.88 -10.24 -0.44
N GLY A 119 10.11 -9.84 -0.67
CA GLY A 119 10.58 -9.28 -1.93
C GLY A 119 11.43 -10.25 -2.75
N PHE A 120 11.52 -9.99 -4.05
CA PHE A 120 12.37 -10.75 -4.99
C PHE A 120 13.62 -9.96 -5.39
N GLY A 121 14.74 -10.66 -5.44
CA GLY A 121 16.01 -10.19 -6.00
C GLY A 121 16.81 -11.41 -6.48
N GLN A 122 18.09 -11.50 -6.15
CA GLN A 122 18.86 -12.74 -6.39
C GLN A 122 18.39 -13.92 -5.50
N TYR A 123 17.77 -13.62 -4.36
CA TYR A 123 17.16 -14.56 -3.42
C TYR A 123 15.90 -13.93 -2.82
N TYR A 124 15.02 -14.75 -2.23
CA TYR A 124 13.90 -14.25 -1.41
C TYR A 124 14.41 -13.50 -0.19
N ARG A 125 13.83 -12.33 0.09
CA ARG A 125 14.19 -11.50 1.25
C ARG A 125 12.93 -11.00 1.94
N LEU A 126 12.94 -10.98 3.26
CA LEU A 126 11.95 -10.24 4.04
C LEU A 126 12.35 -8.77 4.05
N VAL A 127 11.40 -7.89 3.73
CA VAL A 127 11.60 -6.45 3.63
C VAL A 127 10.65 -5.77 4.60
N SER A 128 11.13 -4.71 5.23
CA SER A 128 10.36 -3.92 6.19
C SER A 128 10.47 -2.43 5.85
N PHE A 129 9.35 -1.73 5.88
CA PHE A 129 9.26 -0.28 5.77
C PHE A 129 8.66 0.28 7.06
N SER A 130 9.46 0.97 7.87
CA SER A 130 8.96 1.67 9.06
C SER A 130 8.05 2.82 8.66
N ILE A 131 6.86 2.90 9.24
CA ILE A 131 5.89 3.98 8.96
C ILE A 131 6.42 5.35 9.36
N SER A 132 7.30 5.40 10.37
CA SER A 132 7.96 6.62 10.83
C SER A 132 9.05 7.12 9.88
N ASN A 133 9.45 6.33 8.87
CA ASN A 133 10.44 6.74 7.87
C ASN A 133 9.82 7.54 6.70
N GLU A 134 8.57 8.02 6.83
CA GLU A 134 7.87 8.85 5.82
C GLU A 134 8.41 10.30 5.73
N VAL A 135 9.72 10.53 5.95
CA VAL A 135 10.30 11.89 5.97
C VAL A 135 10.47 12.46 4.56
#